data_AF-A0A0G8EDQ8-F1
#
_entry.id   AF-A0A0G8EDQ8-F1
#
_cell.length_a   1.000
_cell.length_b   1.000
_cell.length_c   1.000
_cell.angle_alpha   90.00
_cell.angle_beta   90.00
_cell.angle_gamma   90.00
#
_symmetry.space_group_name_H-M   'P 1'
#
loop_
_entity.id
_entity.type
_entity.pdbx_description
1 polymer ?
#
loop_
_entity_poly.entity_id
_entity_poly.type
_entity_poly.pdbx_seq_one_letter_code
_entity_poly.pdbx_strand_id
1 'polypeptide(L)'
;MDKNLVRVPGSERAALPNAKKEDLADPNEKLLVTIVVRRPSTTAKLNSMIEKATNGPLSECGHLSREEFASNHGANLNDLKKVEEFVKKQGLEVKDINITAGTVILAGTVDKFSTAFGVELAHYEHPDFTYRGRTGHVHVPEELADIVEALNR
;
A
#
# COMPACT_ATOMS: atom_id res chain seq x y z
N MET A 1 9.15 -17.70 -16.91
CA MET A 1 9.93 -17.42 -15.68
C MET A 1 8.92 -17.30 -14.58
N ASP A 2 8.76 -18.36 -13.80
CA ASP A 2 7.88 -18.41 -12.64
C ASP A 2 8.32 -17.33 -11.65
N LYS A 3 7.57 -16.24 -11.60
CA LYS A 3 7.79 -15.19 -10.59
C LYS A 3 7.38 -15.82 -9.27
N ASN A 4 8.36 -16.05 -8.39
CA ASN A 4 8.07 -16.45 -7.02
C ASN A 4 7.33 -15.28 -6.35
N LEU A 5 6.02 -15.41 -6.26
CA LEU A 5 5.10 -14.39 -5.76
C LEU A 5 4.84 -14.66 -4.28
N VAL A 6 5.14 -13.67 -3.44
CA VAL A 6 4.99 -13.74 -2.00
C VAL A 6 3.74 -12.95 -1.60
N ARG A 7 2.93 -13.55 -0.71
CA ARG A 7 1.73 -12.91 -0.17
C ARG A 7 2.12 -11.72 0.71
N VAL A 8 1.46 -10.59 0.51
CA VAL A 8 1.59 -9.44 1.43
C VAL A 8 0.72 -9.70 2.66
N PRO A 9 1.29 -9.81 3.87
CA PRO A 9 0.51 -10.03 5.09
C PRO A 9 -0.53 -8.93 5.33
N GLY A 10 -1.70 -9.29 5.88
CA GLY A 10 -2.77 -8.31 6.15
C GLY A 10 -3.49 -7.76 4.90
N SER A 11 -3.07 -8.16 3.70
CA SER A 11 -3.72 -7.75 2.45
C SER A 11 -5.00 -8.52 2.13
N GLU A 12 -5.34 -9.55 2.90
CA GLU A 12 -6.52 -10.37 2.62
C GLU A 12 -7.80 -9.51 2.66
N ARG A 13 -8.67 -9.75 1.68
CA ARG A 13 -10.01 -9.15 1.63
C ARG A 13 -11.04 -10.25 1.39
N ALA A 14 -12.18 -10.11 2.04
CA ALA A 14 -13.39 -10.86 1.74
C ALA A 14 -14.41 -9.91 1.11
N ALA A 15 -15.39 -10.48 0.39
CA ALA A 15 -16.56 -9.70 -0.02
C ALA A 15 -17.28 -9.18 1.24
N LEU A 16 -17.88 -8.00 1.13
CA LEU A 16 -18.71 -7.48 2.22
C LEU A 16 -19.88 -8.44 2.45
N PRO A 17 -20.39 -8.57 3.69
CA PRO A 17 -21.60 -9.33 3.95
C PRO A 17 -22.73 -8.86 3.02
N ASN A 18 -23.49 -9.82 2.47
CA ASN A 18 -24.56 -9.57 1.50
C ASN A 18 -24.13 -9.04 0.13
N ALA A 19 -22.83 -8.80 -0.11
CA ALA A 19 -22.35 -8.44 -1.43
C ALA A 19 -22.19 -9.68 -2.31
N LYS A 20 -22.64 -9.59 -3.56
CA LYS A 20 -22.48 -10.64 -4.57
C LYS A 20 -21.48 -10.19 -5.61
N LYS A 21 -20.57 -11.07 -5.99
CA LYS A 21 -19.70 -10.86 -7.14
C LYS A 21 -20.56 -10.93 -8.39
N GLU A 22 -20.59 -9.85 -9.16
CA GLU A 22 -21.32 -9.77 -10.43
C GLU A 22 -20.38 -10.15 -11.57
N ASP A 23 -19.66 -9.16 -12.09
CA ASP A 23 -18.79 -9.32 -13.25
C ASP A 23 -17.34 -8.95 -12.92
N LEU A 24 -16.41 -9.46 -13.74
CA LEU A 24 -15.03 -8.99 -13.73
C LEU A 24 -14.98 -7.49 -14.07
N ALA A 25 -14.03 -6.78 -13.47
CA ALA A 25 -13.80 -5.39 -13.82
C ALA A 25 -13.25 -5.27 -15.24
N ASP A 26 -13.62 -4.21 -15.98
CA ASP A 26 -13.12 -3.99 -17.34
C ASP A 26 -11.58 -3.91 -17.32
N PRO A 27 -10.88 -4.81 -18.05
CA PRO A 27 -9.42 -4.86 -18.06
C PRO A 27 -8.75 -3.56 -18.50
N ASN A 28 -9.45 -2.72 -19.27
CA ASN A 28 -8.94 -1.45 -19.80
C ASN A 28 -9.24 -0.25 -18.89
N GLU A 29 -10.06 -0.44 -17.86
CA GLU A 29 -10.44 0.63 -16.95
C GLU A 29 -9.21 1.11 -16.17
N LYS A 30 -9.00 2.42 -16.11
CA LYS A 30 -7.90 3.03 -15.36
C LYS A 30 -8.28 3.20 -13.89
N LEU A 31 -7.33 2.93 -13.00
CA LEU A 31 -7.48 3.18 -11.57
C LEU A 31 -6.18 3.68 -10.94
N LEU A 32 -6.33 4.21 -9.73
CA LEU A 32 -5.23 4.56 -8.86
C LEU A 32 -5.11 3.54 -7.73
N VAL A 33 -3.88 3.16 -7.40
CA VAL A 33 -3.56 2.30 -6.24
C VAL A 33 -2.47 2.97 -5.44
N THR A 34 -2.60 2.95 -4.12
CA THR A 34 -1.57 3.40 -3.21
C THR A 34 -0.84 2.20 -2.63
N ILE A 35 0.48 2.12 -2.86
CA ILE A 35 1.36 1.19 -2.18
C ILE A 35 1.89 1.86 -0.91
N VAL A 36 1.85 1.14 0.21
CA VAL A 36 2.51 1.52 1.45
C VAL A 36 3.81 0.73 1.55
N VAL A 37 4.91 1.46 1.72
CA VAL A 37 6.27 0.93 1.80
C VAL A 37 6.74 1.02 3.24
N ARG A 38 7.51 0.02 3.66
CA ARG A 38 8.10 -0.01 4.99
C ARG A 38 8.87 1.27 5.30
N ARG A 39 8.83 1.65 6.57
CA ARG A 39 9.62 2.76 7.11
C ARG A 39 10.65 2.22 8.08
N PRO A 40 11.79 2.91 8.27
CA PRO A 40 12.77 2.54 9.27
C PRO A 40 12.08 2.34 10.62
N SER A 41 12.38 1.24 11.30
CA SER A 41 11.89 0.94 12.64
C SER A 41 12.46 1.97 13.63
N THR A 42 11.84 3.14 13.68
CA THR A 42 12.18 4.23 14.59
C THR A 42 11.24 4.22 15.80
N THR A 43 10.70 3.04 16.10
CA THR A 43 9.71 2.77 17.13
C THR A 43 10.23 3.13 18.50
N ALA A 44 11.48 2.88 18.90
CA ALA A 44 11.90 3.17 20.28
C ALA A 44 11.80 4.67 20.63
N LYS A 45 12.35 5.56 19.80
CA LYS A 45 12.32 7.01 20.04
C LYS A 45 10.92 7.58 19.81
N LEU A 46 10.22 7.14 18.76
CA LEU A 46 8.87 7.61 18.46
C LEU A 46 7.86 7.12 19.51
N ASN A 47 7.93 5.86 19.92
CA ASN A 47 7.08 5.30 20.98
C ASN A 47 7.35 6.00 22.31
N SER A 48 8.61 6.29 22.65
CA SER A 48 8.92 7.07 23.85
C SER A 48 8.33 8.49 23.79
N MET A 49 8.37 9.14 22.62
CA MET A 49 7.70 10.43 22.43
C MET A 49 6.18 10.32 22.57
N ILE A 50 5.57 9.29 21.99
CA ILE A 50 4.12 9.03 22.10
C ILE A 50 3.73 8.75 23.55
N GLU A 51 4.50 7.94 24.27
CA GLU A 51 4.24 7.59 25.66
C GLU A 51 4.33 8.81 26.58
N LYS A 52 5.36 9.64 26.40
CA LYS A 52 5.46 10.93 27.10
C LYS A 52 4.32 11.87 26.75
N ALA A 53 3.89 11.89 25.50
CA ALA A 53 2.77 12.72 25.08
C ALA A 53 1.41 12.25 25.64
N THR A 54 1.28 10.95 25.89
CA THR A 54 0.04 10.34 26.39
C THR A 54 -0.06 10.44 27.91
N ASN A 55 1.05 10.21 28.62
CA ASN A 55 1.07 10.05 30.08
C ASN A 55 1.77 11.18 30.82
N GLY A 56 2.52 12.03 30.13
CA GLY A 56 3.32 13.11 30.72
C GLY A 56 2.60 14.47 30.73
N PRO A 57 3.18 15.49 31.40
CA PRO A 57 2.69 16.86 31.35
C PRO A 57 2.76 17.42 29.93
N LEU A 58 1.79 18.25 29.53
CA LEU A 58 1.79 18.93 28.22
C LEU A 58 3.07 19.74 27.94
N SER A 59 3.73 20.25 28.98
CA SER A 59 5.02 20.95 28.87
C SER A 59 6.20 20.04 28.49
N GLU A 60 6.05 18.73 28.63
CA GLU A 60 7.05 17.71 28.28
C GLU A 60 6.72 17.00 26.95
N CYS A 61 5.58 17.32 26.33
CA CYS A 61 5.23 16.89 24.99
C CYS A 61 6.15 17.55 23.95
N GLY A 62 7.21 16.85 23.55
CA GLY A 62 8.01 17.22 22.39
C GLY A 62 7.26 16.90 21.09
N HIS A 63 7.21 17.85 20.16
CA HIS A 63 6.71 17.64 18.80
C HIS A 63 7.87 17.61 17.81
N LEU A 64 7.76 16.76 16.80
CA LEU A 64 8.68 16.78 15.65
C LEU A 64 8.13 17.74 14.60
N SER A 65 9.01 18.55 14.02
CA SER A 65 8.69 19.24 12.78
C SER A 65 8.47 18.23 11.65
N ARG A 66 7.83 18.68 10.57
CA ARG A 66 7.55 17.82 9.41
C ARG A 66 8.85 17.37 8.73
N GLU A 67 9.85 18.24 8.74
CA GLU A 67 11.19 18.01 8.20
C GLU A 67 11.94 16.97 9.03
N GLU A 68 11.95 17.12 10.37
CA GLU A 68 12.58 16.14 11.27
C GLU A 68 11.91 14.77 11.18
N PHE A 69 10.58 14.74 11.03
CA PHE A 69 9.86 13.49 10.84
C PHE A 69 10.24 12.83 9.51
N ALA A 70 10.28 13.59 8.41
CA ALA A 70 10.65 13.08 7.10
C ALA A 70 12.08 12.50 7.07
N SER A 71 13.04 13.19 7.68
CA SER A 71 14.44 12.74 7.69
C SER A 71 14.68 11.48 8.53
N ASN A 72 13.97 11.33 9.66
CA ASN A 72 14.23 10.23 10.60
C ASN A 72 13.26 9.05 10.42
N HIS A 73 12.04 9.30 9.95
CA HIS A 73 10.94 8.32 9.93
C HIS A 73 10.38 8.09 8.51
N GLY A 74 10.87 8.80 7.49
CA GLY A 74 10.47 8.59 6.10
C GLY A 74 10.95 7.25 5.53
N ALA A 75 10.30 6.81 4.45
CA ALA A 75 10.66 5.57 3.76
C ALA A 75 12.07 5.64 3.16
N ASN A 76 12.74 4.49 3.10
CA ASN A 76 14.08 4.38 2.54
C ASN A 76 14.05 4.63 1.02
N LEU A 77 14.88 5.55 0.53
CA LEU A 77 14.95 5.90 -0.89
C LEU A 77 15.31 4.70 -1.79
N ASN A 78 16.12 3.75 -1.31
CA ASN A 78 16.46 2.54 -2.06
C ASN A 78 15.28 1.59 -2.19
N ASP A 79 14.44 1.51 -1.17
CA ASP A 79 13.22 0.70 -1.20
C ASP A 79 12.19 1.31 -2.16
N LEU A 80 12.02 2.63 -2.13
CA LEU A 80 11.16 3.37 -3.06
C LEU A 80 11.62 3.19 -4.52
N LYS A 81 12.93 3.22 -4.78
CA LYS A 81 13.48 2.95 -6.12
C LYS A 81 13.17 1.55 -6.62
N LYS A 82 13.30 0.53 -5.77
CA LYS A 82 12.94 -0.85 -6.14
C LYS A 82 11.45 -0.97 -6.52
N VAL A 83 10.58 -0.33 -5.74
CA VAL A 83 9.14 -0.28 -6.06
C VAL A 83 8.90 0.43 -7.40
N GLU A 84 9.53 1.58 -7.63
CA GLU A 84 9.41 2.32 -8.88
C GLU A 84 9.88 1.50 -10.10
N GLU A 85 11.03 0.83 -10.00
CA GLU A 85 11.56 -0.04 -11.05
C GLU A 85 10.62 -1.21 -11.36
N PHE A 86 10.08 -1.86 -10.33
CA PHE A 86 9.11 -2.93 -10.49
C PHE A 86 7.84 -2.45 -11.20
N VAL A 87 7.28 -1.32 -10.75
CA VAL A 87 6.06 -0.72 -11.31
C VAL A 87 6.25 -0.40 -12.79
N LYS A 88 7.37 0.24 -13.15
CA LYS A 88 7.72 0.54 -14.54
C LYS A 88 7.84 -0.72 -15.39
N LYS A 89 8.46 -1.78 -14.86
CA LYS A 89 8.54 -3.10 -15.54
C LYS A 89 7.18 -3.75 -15.75
N GLN A 90 6.18 -3.48 -14.90
CA GLN A 90 4.81 -3.96 -15.09
C GLN A 90 3.97 -3.06 -16.04
N GLY A 91 4.55 -1.98 -16.57
CA GLY A 91 3.82 -1.03 -17.43
C GLY A 91 2.83 -0.15 -16.67
N LEU A 92 3.03 0.01 -15.36
CA LEU A 92 2.29 0.95 -14.52
C LEU A 92 3.05 2.27 -14.42
N GLU A 93 2.35 3.35 -14.12
CA GLU A 93 2.90 4.70 -13.97
C GLU A 93 2.96 5.09 -12.49
N VAL A 94 4.09 5.64 -12.04
CA VAL A 94 4.17 6.29 -10.73
C VAL A 94 3.68 7.73 -10.86
N LYS A 95 2.59 8.06 -10.17
CA LYS A 95 1.99 9.41 -10.17
C LYS A 95 2.54 10.30 -9.07
N ASP A 96 2.81 9.73 -7.90
CA ASP A 96 3.33 10.47 -6.76
C ASP A 96 4.12 9.56 -5.82
N ILE A 97 5.12 10.14 -5.16
CA ILE A 97 5.94 9.49 -4.14
C ILE A 97 5.98 10.41 -2.91
N ASN A 98 5.40 9.94 -1.81
CA ASN A 98 5.49 10.61 -0.53
C ASN A 98 6.44 9.85 0.39
N ILE A 99 7.69 10.33 0.46
CA ILE A 99 8.75 9.74 1.27
C ILE A 99 8.37 9.73 2.75
N THR A 100 7.81 10.85 3.25
CA THR A 100 7.44 11.02 4.66
C THR A 100 6.36 10.02 5.10
N ALA A 101 5.33 9.82 4.27
CA ALA A 101 4.26 8.87 4.54
C ALA A 101 4.65 7.42 4.19
N GLY A 102 5.69 7.23 3.38
CA GLY A 102 6.05 5.94 2.83
C GLY A 102 5.02 5.41 1.83
N THR A 103 4.45 6.29 1.00
CA THR A 103 3.40 5.91 0.05
C THR A 103 3.78 6.22 -1.39
N VAL A 104 3.42 5.33 -2.30
CA VAL A 104 3.60 5.50 -3.75
C VAL A 104 2.25 5.37 -4.43
N ILE A 105 1.83 6.39 -5.17
CA ILE A 105 0.57 6.37 -5.92
C ILE A 105 0.86 5.90 -7.34
N LEU A 106 0.15 4.87 -7.77
CA LEU A 106 0.27 4.24 -9.08
C LEU A 106 -0.95 4.49 -9.92
N ALA A 107 -0.77 4.64 -11.22
CA ALA A 107 -1.83 4.64 -12.21
C ALA A 107 -1.62 3.53 -13.24
N GLY A 108 -2.71 2.93 -13.69
CA GLY A 108 -2.68 1.87 -14.68
C GLY A 108 -4.05 1.25 -14.91
N THR A 109 -4.11 0.24 -15.76
CA THR A 109 -5.35 -0.47 -16.05
C THR A 109 -5.58 -1.64 -15.09
N VAL A 110 -6.83 -2.08 -14.96
CA VAL A 110 -7.19 -3.28 -14.19
C VAL A 110 -6.33 -4.49 -14.58
N ASP A 111 -6.11 -4.73 -15.87
CA ASP A 111 -5.27 -5.84 -16.36
C ASP A 111 -3.83 -5.76 -15.84
N LYS A 112 -3.22 -4.57 -15.90
CA LYS A 112 -1.85 -4.37 -15.41
C LYS A 112 -1.74 -4.56 -13.91
N PHE A 113 -2.71 -4.05 -13.14
CA PHE A 113 -2.73 -4.27 -11.69
C PHE A 113 -2.95 -5.75 -11.33
N SER A 114 -3.87 -6.42 -12.03
CA SER A 114 -4.18 -7.84 -11.82
C SER A 114 -2.95 -8.71 -12.08
N THR A 115 -2.24 -8.45 -13.18
CA THR A 115 -1.00 -9.14 -13.56
C THR A 115 0.15 -8.82 -12.60
N ALA A 116 0.33 -7.56 -12.23
CA ALA A 116 1.44 -7.12 -11.37
C ALA A 116 1.34 -7.71 -9.96
N PHE A 117 0.12 -7.79 -9.42
CA PHE A 117 -0.13 -8.08 -8.01
C PHE A 117 -0.82 -9.42 -7.76
N GLY A 118 -1.07 -10.21 -8.82
CA GLY A 118 -1.70 -11.52 -8.72
C GLY A 118 -3.08 -11.44 -8.07
N VAL A 119 -3.89 -10.47 -8.49
CA VAL A 119 -5.25 -10.25 -7.98
C VAL A 119 -6.27 -10.27 -9.11
N GLU A 120 -7.53 -10.52 -8.77
CA GLU A 120 -8.65 -10.39 -9.69
C GLU A 120 -9.60 -9.32 -9.16
N LEU A 121 -9.78 -8.25 -9.93
CA LEU A 121 -10.73 -7.19 -9.60
C LEU A 121 -12.09 -7.50 -10.23
N ALA A 122 -13.14 -7.40 -9.43
CA ALA A 122 -14.52 -7.61 -9.85
C ALA A 122 -15.45 -6.56 -9.27
N HIS A 123 -16.58 -6.35 -9.92
CA HIS A 123 -17.69 -5.59 -9.38
C HIS A 123 -18.50 -6.47 -8.42
N TYR A 124 -18.89 -5.85 -7.32
CA TYR A 124 -19.71 -6.43 -6.28
C TYR A 124 -20.95 -5.56 -6.10
N GLU A 125 -22.11 -6.21 -6.09
CA GLU A 125 -23.38 -5.57 -5.78
C GLU A 125 -23.75 -5.87 -4.33
N HIS A 126 -23.94 -4.81 -3.54
CA HIS A 126 -24.54 -4.85 -2.21
C HIS A 126 -25.93 -4.20 -2.30
N PRO A 127 -26.91 -4.57 -1.46
CA PRO A 127 -28.27 -3.99 -1.49
C PRO A 127 -28.34 -2.45 -1.55
N ASP A 128 -27.35 -1.78 -0.96
CA ASP A 128 -27.31 -0.32 -0.86
C ASP A 128 -26.36 0.37 -1.86
N PHE A 129 -25.40 -0.37 -2.44
CA PHE A 129 -24.37 0.20 -3.29
C PHE A 129 -23.62 -0.87 -4.10
N THR A 130 -23.01 -0.44 -5.21
CA THR A 130 -22.04 -1.25 -5.95
C THR A 130 -20.63 -0.79 -5.64
N TYR A 131 -19.69 -1.71 -5.56
CA TYR A 131 -18.27 -1.38 -5.42
C TYR A 131 -17.41 -2.31 -6.26
N ARG A 132 -16.16 -1.94 -6.48
CA ARG A 132 -15.16 -2.84 -7.06
C ARG A 132 -14.18 -3.25 -5.98
N GLY A 133 -13.87 -4.53 -5.94
CA GLY A 133 -12.96 -5.09 -4.96
C GLY A 133 -12.29 -6.34 -5.48
N ARG A 134 -11.64 -7.04 -4.55
CA ARG A 134 -11.04 -8.36 -4.76
C ARG A 134 -11.29 -9.20 -3.53
N THR A 135 -11.16 -10.51 -3.71
CA THR A 135 -11.08 -11.47 -2.61
C THR A 135 -9.70 -12.12 -2.57
N GLY A 136 -9.26 -12.56 -1.40
CA GLY A 136 -7.94 -13.18 -1.21
C GLY A 136 -6.81 -12.17 -1.02
N HIS A 137 -5.56 -12.62 -1.23
CA HIS A 137 -4.36 -11.85 -0.95
C HIS A 137 -3.84 -11.07 -2.17
N VAL A 138 -3.10 -10.00 -1.88
CA VAL A 138 -2.17 -9.41 -2.84
C VAL A 138 -0.85 -10.17 -2.79
N HIS A 139 -0.23 -10.31 -3.96
CA HIS A 139 1.10 -10.87 -4.10
C HIS A 139 2.07 -9.86 -4.68
N VAL A 140 3.33 -9.95 -4.28
CA VAL A 140 4.43 -9.16 -4.82
C VAL A 140 5.62 -10.08 -5.11
N PRO A 141 6.56 -9.71 -6.00
CA PRO A 141 7.80 -10.47 -6.13
C PRO A 141 8.56 -10.51 -4.80
N GLU A 142 9.33 -11.58 -4.59
CA GLU A 142 10.12 -11.81 -3.37
C GLU A 142 11.03 -10.61 -3.01
N GLU A 143 11.60 -9.92 -4.00
CA GLU A 143 12.43 -8.72 -3.81
C GLU A 143 11.70 -7.53 -3.14
N LEU A 144 10.37 -7.52 -3.20
CA LEU A 144 9.50 -6.50 -2.62
C LEU A 144 8.73 -6.99 -1.39
N ALA A 145 8.83 -8.27 -1.03
CA ALA A 145 8.05 -8.86 0.06
C ALA A 145 8.33 -8.19 1.41
N ASP A 146 9.60 -7.88 1.69
CA ASP A 146 10.01 -7.17 2.90
C ASP A 146 9.88 -5.65 2.79
N ILE A 147 9.46 -5.14 1.62
CA ILE A 147 9.39 -3.70 1.33
C ILE A 147 7.95 -3.21 1.36
N VAL A 148 7.01 -3.97 0.79
CA VAL A 148 5.62 -3.58 0.63
C VAL A 148 4.81 -4.06 1.84
N GLU A 149 4.27 -3.11 2.61
CA GLU A 149 3.45 -3.40 3.79
C GLU A 149 1.96 -3.52 3.42
N ALA A 150 1.47 -2.72 2.48
CA ALA A 150 0.06 -2.74 2.08
C ALA A 150 -0.17 -2.22 0.66
N LEU A 151 -1.30 -2.62 0.08
CA LEU A 151 -1.85 -2.03 -1.14
C LEU A 151 -3.31 -1.65 -0.93
N ASN A 152 -3.59 -0.37 -1.13
CA ASN A 152 -4.89 0.24 -0.91
C ASN A 152 -5.43 0.84 -2.21
N ARG A 153 -6.75 0.84 -2.34
CA ARG A 153 -7.50 1.36 -3.46
C ARG A 153 -8.83 1.91 -2.97
#